data_AF-A0A3P7U0P8-F1
#
_entry.id   AF-A0A3P7U0P8-F1
#
_cell.length_a   1.000
_cell.length_b   1.000
_cell.length_c   1.000
_cell.angle_alpha   90.00
_cell.angle_beta   90.00
_cell.angle_gamma   90.00
#
_symmetry.space_group_name_H-M   'P 1'
#
loop_
_entity.id
_entity.type
_entity.pdbx_description
1 polymer ?
#
loop_
_entity_poly.entity_id
_entity_poly.type
_entity_poly.pdbx_seq_one_letter_code
_entity_poly.pdbx_strand_id
1 'polypeptide(L)'
;MSDDFRLAERLALDNGAKELGDKLEKILGTTAGVPDVISELTWQLSSVLQSDEPNFELVAIIDPASRDAQRLSHILIVLQHSLPSTVKVLFNPSPSLSELPVKSFYRFVWEPSLFPDNESILDPSIIVPRAYFTNLPGQSLLTLGMDEPHGWMVAAIKAVQDLDNLRLVDYRSTKHLVEAVFELEYLLLEGHCVEEGSMKPPRGLQFTLGPTPTTIEYDTIVMANLGYFQLKANPGAWHLNLRAGKSQKLYEISGYCNPEFLFLSHSLKHSLASHLPWHKCTSNQETINIFSVASGHLYERLLRIMMLTVIRHTNSPVKFWFLKNYLSPTFKDFIPYMAAEYGFEYEFVQYKWPRWLHAQTEKQRIIWGYKILFLDVLFPLNVTKIIFVDADQIVRADLKELADLDLDGAPYGYTPFCDSRKEMDGFRFWKQGYWANHLAGRPYHISALYVVDLTRFRRLAAGDRLRGQYHGLSQDPNSLSNLDQDLPNNMIHQVPIKSLPQEWLWCETWCSDEGLAKAKTIDLCNNPRTKEPKLTAAMRIAPEWVDYDREIKKLWKRVYLSTESSSNDNTVKTEL
;
A
#
# COMPACT_ATOMS: atom_id res chain seq x y z
N MET A 1 19.10 -30.08 -44.62
CA MET A 1 20.11 -28.99 -44.60
C MET A 1 19.89 -27.97 -45.70
N SER A 2 20.10 -28.26 -47.00
CA SER A 2 19.93 -27.24 -48.07
C SER A 2 18.53 -26.59 -48.11
N ASP A 3 17.47 -27.37 -47.90
CA ASP A 3 16.10 -26.85 -47.97
C ASP A 3 15.68 -26.09 -46.69
N ASP A 4 16.20 -26.51 -45.54
CA ASP A 4 15.99 -25.81 -44.26
C ASP A 4 16.66 -24.43 -44.28
N PHE A 5 17.85 -24.31 -44.88
CA PHE A 5 18.53 -23.02 -45.09
C PHE A 5 17.74 -22.11 -46.04
N ARG A 6 17.22 -22.65 -47.15
CA ARG A 6 16.37 -21.88 -48.08
C ARG A 6 15.07 -21.42 -47.44
N LEU A 7 14.49 -22.24 -46.56
CA LEU A 7 13.30 -21.87 -45.81
C LEU A 7 13.62 -20.78 -44.78
N ALA A 8 14.71 -20.93 -44.02
CA ALA A 8 15.16 -19.91 -43.08
C ALA A 8 15.50 -18.58 -43.76
N GLU A 9 16.16 -18.62 -44.92
CA GLU A 9 16.45 -17.44 -45.74
C GLU A 9 15.16 -16.74 -46.20
N ARG A 10 14.18 -17.48 -46.74
CA ARG A 10 12.88 -16.91 -47.11
C ARG A 10 12.16 -16.29 -45.92
N LEU A 11 12.13 -16.99 -44.77
CA LEU A 11 11.51 -16.48 -43.56
C LEU A 11 12.22 -15.23 -43.04
N ALA A 12 13.54 -15.13 -43.14
CA ALA A 12 14.29 -13.93 -42.74
C ALA A 12 14.06 -12.75 -43.69
N LEU A 13 13.99 -13.02 -45.00
CA LEU A 13 13.66 -12.01 -46.01
C LEU A 13 12.24 -11.47 -45.80
N ASP A 14 11.27 -12.34 -45.60
CA ASP A 14 9.86 -11.97 -45.43
C ASP A 14 9.59 -11.29 -44.07
N ASN A 15 10.26 -11.68 -42.99
CA ASN A 15 10.01 -11.16 -41.64
C ASN A 15 10.80 -9.88 -41.28
N GLY A 16 11.62 -9.33 -42.19
CA GLY A 16 12.22 -8.02 -41.92
C GLY A 16 13.32 -7.57 -42.87
N ALA A 17 14.07 -8.49 -43.49
CA ALA A 17 15.21 -8.07 -44.31
C ALA A 17 14.76 -7.32 -45.58
N LYS A 18 13.64 -7.74 -46.19
CA LYS A 18 13.06 -7.06 -47.35
C LYS A 18 12.46 -5.71 -46.98
N GLU A 19 11.70 -5.64 -45.88
CA GLU A 19 11.13 -4.37 -45.40
C GLU A 19 12.21 -3.36 -45.04
N LEU A 20 13.32 -3.82 -44.45
CA LEU A 20 14.49 -2.99 -44.18
C LEU A 20 15.14 -2.51 -45.48
N GLY A 21 15.33 -3.39 -46.46
CA GLY A 21 15.86 -3.06 -47.78
C GLY A 21 15.02 -1.98 -48.47
N ASP A 22 13.70 -2.18 -48.57
CA ASP A 22 12.77 -1.23 -49.21
C ASP A 22 12.79 0.14 -48.49
N LYS A 23 12.88 0.17 -47.15
CA LYS A 23 13.00 1.42 -46.38
C LYS A 23 14.34 2.10 -46.61
N LEU A 24 15.44 1.36 -46.66
CA LEU A 24 16.78 1.89 -46.92
C LEU A 24 16.88 2.47 -48.33
N GLU A 25 16.34 1.78 -49.34
CA GLU A 25 16.27 2.30 -50.72
C GLU A 25 15.47 3.59 -50.79
N LYS A 26 14.36 3.69 -50.03
CA LYS A 26 13.56 4.92 -49.96
C LYS A 26 14.29 6.07 -49.27
N ILE A 27 15.13 5.79 -48.27
CA ILE A 27 15.90 6.80 -47.53
C ILE A 27 17.13 7.26 -48.33
N LEU A 28 17.84 6.32 -48.95
CA LEU A 28 19.11 6.56 -49.66
C LEU A 28 18.91 6.96 -51.13
N GLY A 29 17.74 6.65 -51.71
CA GLY A 29 17.41 7.00 -53.10
C GLY A 29 18.17 6.20 -54.16
N THR A 30 18.90 5.14 -53.77
CA THR A 30 19.69 4.28 -54.67
C THR A 30 19.46 2.80 -54.39
N THR A 31 19.45 1.99 -55.45
CA THR A 31 19.42 0.52 -55.40
C THR A 31 20.86 -0.02 -55.41
N ALA A 32 21.55 0.09 -54.28
CA ALA A 32 22.94 -0.37 -54.16
C ALA A 32 23.03 -1.83 -53.64
N GLY A 33 24.02 -2.58 -54.11
CA GLY A 33 24.27 -3.96 -53.68
C GLY A 33 24.69 -4.05 -52.20
N VAL A 34 24.30 -5.15 -51.55
CA VAL A 34 24.42 -5.40 -50.10
C VAL A 34 25.79 -5.04 -49.47
N PRO A 35 26.96 -5.29 -50.11
CA PRO A 35 28.26 -4.97 -49.50
C PRO A 35 28.56 -3.46 -49.43
N ASP A 36 28.18 -2.70 -50.46
CA ASP A 36 28.46 -1.26 -50.54
C ASP A 36 27.56 -0.48 -49.58
N VAL A 37 26.30 -0.92 -49.42
CA VAL A 37 25.34 -0.36 -48.46
C VAL A 37 25.81 -0.56 -47.01
N ILE A 38 26.38 -1.73 -46.67
CA ILE A 38 26.92 -1.97 -45.33
C ILE A 38 28.12 -1.07 -45.07
N SER A 39 29.05 -0.92 -46.02
CA SER A 39 30.22 -0.03 -45.85
C SER A 39 29.81 1.43 -45.68
N GLU A 40 28.83 1.91 -46.45
CA GLU A 40 28.36 3.28 -46.40
C GLU A 40 27.53 3.57 -45.14
N LEU A 41 26.68 2.63 -44.70
CA LEU A 41 25.99 2.71 -43.41
C LEU A 41 26.96 2.64 -42.23
N THR A 42 27.99 1.79 -42.30
CA THR A 42 29.00 1.68 -41.23
C THR A 42 29.81 2.96 -41.13
N TRP A 43 30.13 3.59 -42.27
CA TRP A 43 30.80 4.88 -42.31
C TRP A 43 29.89 6.00 -41.76
N GLN A 44 28.63 6.09 -42.19
CA GLN A 44 27.67 7.08 -41.69
C GLN A 44 27.37 6.90 -40.19
N LEU A 45 27.20 5.67 -39.70
CA LEU A 45 27.06 5.37 -38.28
C LEU A 45 28.33 5.77 -37.51
N SER A 46 29.52 5.51 -38.07
CA SER A 46 30.79 5.90 -37.44
C SER A 46 31.00 7.42 -37.43
N SER A 47 30.49 8.16 -38.42
CA SER A 47 30.57 9.62 -38.47
C SER A 47 29.55 10.29 -37.55
N VAL A 48 28.35 9.73 -37.40
CA VAL A 48 27.34 10.19 -36.42
C VAL A 48 27.87 10.02 -34.99
N LEU A 49 28.60 8.94 -34.72
CA LEU A 49 29.28 8.73 -33.43
C LEU A 49 30.46 9.68 -33.17
N GLN A 50 30.93 10.43 -34.18
CA GLN A 50 32.06 11.37 -34.08
C GLN A 50 31.64 12.85 -34.11
N SER A 51 30.40 13.18 -34.48
CA SER A 51 29.90 14.55 -34.54
C SER A 51 29.24 15.01 -33.23
N ASP A 52 29.36 16.30 -32.89
CA ASP A 52 28.59 17.00 -31.83
C ASP A 52 27.07 17.10 -32.15
N GLU A 53 26.58 16.33 -33.12
CA GLU A 53 25.17 16.30 -33.48
C GLU A 53 24.36 15.45 -32.49
N PRO A 54 23.10 15.82 -32.21
CA PRO A 54 22.28 15.13 -31.23
C PRO A 54 22.00 13.69 -31.67
N ASN A 55 22.54 12.72 -30.92
CA ASN A 55 22.37 11.28 -31.15
C ASN A 55 20.99 10.75 -30.76
N PHE A 56 20.19 11.54 -30.03
CA PHE A 56 18.84 11.17 -29.60
C PHE A 56 17.81 12.22 -30.01
N GLU A 57 16.68 11.80 -30.58
CA GLU A 57 15.51 12.65 -30.79
C GLU A 57 14.41 12.24 -29.80
N LEU A 58 14.05 13.15 -28.89
CA LEU A 58 13.03 12.95 -27.87
C LEU A 58 11.78 13.75 -28.26
N VAL A 59 10.71 13.07 -28.65
CA VAL A 59 9.41 13.70 -28.95
C VAL A 59 8.43 13.43 -27.82
N ALA A 60 8.05 14.47 -27.08
CA ALA A 60 7.12 14.38 -25.97
C ALA A 60 5.77 14.99 -26.34
N ILE A 61 4.70 14.19 -26.31
CA ILE A 61 3.32 14.66 -26.52
C ILE A 61 2.64 14.72 -25.16
N ILE A 62 2.27 15.91 -24.70
CA ILE A 62 1.88 16.14 -23.31
C ILE A 62 0.61 17.00 -23.25
N ASP A 63 -0.36 16.60 -22.43
CA ASP A 63 -1.41 17.51 -21.95
C ASP A 63 -0.85 18.34 -20.78
N PRO A 64 -0.62 19.66 -20.93
CA PRO A 64 -0.05 20.49 -19.88
C PRO A 64 -0.90 20.56 -18.60
N ALA A 65 -2.18 20.21 -18.67
CA ALA A 65 -3.08 20.16 -17.52
C ALA A 65 -3.05 18.80 -16.78
N SER A 66 -2.23 17.83 -17.19
CA SER A 66 -2.14 16.51 -16.56
C SER A 66 -1.14 16.46 -15.40
N ARG A 67 -1.32 15.48 -14.50
CA ARG A 67 -0.32 15.18 -13.44
C ARG A 67 0.97 14.64 -14.02
N ASP A 68 0.88 13.82 -15.06
CA ASP A 68 2.05 13.23 -15.73
C ASP A 68 2.93 14.28 -16.39
N ALA A 69 2.33 15.38 -16.88
CA ALA A 69 3.07 16.55 -17.36
C ALA A 69 3.95 17.17 -16.28
N GLN A 70 3.47 17.25 -15.03
CA GLN A 70 4.25 17.78 -13.91
C GLN A 70 5.54 16.97 -13.71
N ARG A 71 5.44 15.64 -13.80
CA ARG A 71 6.57 14.72 -13.68
C ARG A 71 7.51 14.79 -14.88
N LEU A 72 6.95 14.68 -16.09
CA LEU A 72 7.74 14.61 -17.33
C LEU A 72 8.50 15.91 -17.60
N SER A 73 7.98 17.06 -17.16
CA SER A 73 8.61 18.37 -17.37
C SER A 73 10.08 18.41 -16.91
N HIS A 74 10.37 17.99 -15.67
CA HIS A 74 11.72 17.99 -15.12
C HIS A 74 12.59 16.88 -15.73
N ILE A 75 11.99 15.71 -16.02
CA ILE A 75 12.69 14.60 -16.69
C ILE A 75 13.23 15.05 -18.05
N LEU A 76 12.44 15.76 -18.85
CA LEU A 76 12.87 16.25 -20.16
C LEU A 76 14.00 17.29 -20.03
N ILE A 77 13.93 18.19 -19.04
CA ILE A 77 14.99 19.16 -18.76
C ILE A 77 16.30 18.45 -18.41
N VAL A 78 16.25 17.42 -17.57
CA VAL A 78 17.44 16.65 -17.21
C VAL A 78 18.01 15.92 -18.42
N LEU A 79 17.17 15.22 -19.19
CA LEU A 79 17.61 14.50 -20.39
C LEU A 79 18.21 15.43 -21.45
N GLN A 80 17.67 16.64 -21.61
CA GLN A 80 18.20 17.64 -22.53
C GLN A 80 19.62 18.08 -22.17
N HIS A 81 19.92 18.20 -20.87
CA HIS A 81 21.25 18.59 -20.40
C HIS A 81 22.23 17.42 -20.29
N SER A 82 21.75 16.22 -19.96
CA SER A 82 22.61 15.05 -19.71
C SER A 82 22.92 14.24 -20.97
N LEU A 83 22.12 14.36 -22.04
CA LEU A 83 22.31 13.62 -23.29
C LEU A 83 22.40 14.59 -24.47
N PRO A 84 23.22 14.30 -25.51
CA PRO A 84 23.20 15.05 -26.77
C PRO A 84 21.90 14.74 -27.50
N SER A 85 20.82 15.42 -27.12
CA SER A 85 19.46 15.11 -27.54
C SER A 85 18.69 16.33 -28.03
N THR A 86 17.89 16.16 -29.07
CA THR A 86 16.91 17.14 -29.52
C THR A 86 15.57 16.84 -28.87
N VAL A 87 15.08 17.72 -27.99
CA VAL A 87 13.77 17.57 -27.35
C VAL A 87 12.72 18.40 -28.09
N LYS A 88 11.68 17.73 -28.61
CA LYS A 88 10.49 18.36 -29.21
C LYS A 88 9.28 18.11 -28.32
N VAL A 89 8.65 19.17 -27.82
CA VAL A 89 7.45 19.08 -26.98
C VAL A 89 6.22 19.52 -27.78
N LEU A 90 5.23 18.63 -27.87
CA LEU A 90 3.95 18.85 -28.54
C LEU A 90 2.85 18.89 -27.49
N PHE A 91 2.19 20.04 -27.33
CA PHE A 91 1.09 20.17 -26.39
C PHE A 91 -0.22 19.67 -27.01
N ASN A 92 -0.87 18.71 -26.34
CA ASN A 92 -2.17 18.16 -26.73
C ASN A 92 -3.16 18.26 -25.56
N PRO A 93 -3.67 19.46 -25.24
CA PRO A 93 -4.59 19.65 -24.13
C PRO A 93 -5.98 19.09 -24.40
N SER A 94 -6.65 18.59 -23.36
CA SER A 94 -8.08 18.26 -23.45
C SER A 94 -8.94 19.52 -23.67
N PRO A 95 -9.89 19.51 -24.62
CA PRO A 95 -10.69 20.70 -24.95
C PRO A 95 -11.75 21.05 -23.88
N SER A 96 -12.11 20.10 -23.01
CA SER A 96 -13.13 20.30 -21.98
C SER A 96 -12.68 19.70 -20.66
N LEU A 97 -12.73 20.51 -19.60
CA LEU A 97 -12.38 20.10 -18.24
C LEU A 97 -13.61 20.29 -17.35
N SER A 98 -14.10 19.19 -16.76
CA SER A 98 -15.23 19.22 -15.81
C SER A 98 -14.81 19.64 -14.41
N GLU A 99 -13.55 19.40 -14.05
CA GLU A 99 -12.97 19.70 -12.74
C GLU A 99 -11.61 20.38 -12.88
N LEU A 100 -11.10 20.91 -11.76
CA LEU A 100 -9.72 21.39 -11.67
C LEU A 100 -8.76 20.22 -11.96
N PRO A 101 -7.94 20.31 -13.02
CA PRO A 101 -7.21 19.15 -13.53
C PRO A 101 -5.97 18.84 -12.68
N VAL A 102 -5.32 19.85 -12.10
CA VAL A 102 -4.16 19.72 -11.22
C VAL A 102 -4.52 20.25 -9.83
N LYS A 103 -4.50 19.36 -8.83
CA LYS A 103 -4.83 19.66 -7.42
C LYS A 103 -3.60 19.64 -6.51
N SER A 104 -2.38 19.57 -7.08
CA SER A 104 -1.13 19.33 -6.36
C SER A 104 0.03 20.17 -6.89
N PHE A 105 0.94 20.53 -6.00
CA PHE A 105 2.27 21.04 -6.35
C PHE A 105 3.24 19.86 -6.46
N TYR A 106 4.15 19.90 -7.42
CA TYR A 106 5.07 18.79 -7.69
C TYR A 106 6.49 19.28 -7.95
N ARG A 107 7.47 18.54 -7.44
CA ARG A 107 8.89 18.72 -7.71
C ARG A 107 9.52 17.35 -7.90
N PHE A 108 10.18 17.15 -9.03
CA PHE A 108 10.96 15.95 -9.29
C PHE A 108 12.39 16.17 -8.80
N VAL A 109 12.97 15.18 -8.13
CA VAL A 109 14.33 15.28 -7.60
C VAL A 109 15.25 14.45 -8.46
N TRP A 110 15.89 15.11 -9.43
CA TRP A 110 16.90 14.52 -10.30
C TRP A 110 17.77 15.64 -10.87
N GLU A 111 19.07 15.61 -10.58
CA GLU A 111 20.03 16.61 -11.06
C GLU A 111 20.74 16.11 -12.34
N PRO A 112 20.98 16.98 -13.33
CA PRO A 112 21.60 16.60 -14.61
C PRO A 112 23.08 16.29 -14.50
N SER A 113 23.76 16.81 -13.47
CA SER A 113 25.17 16.55 -13.16
C SER A 113 25.31 16.15 -11.69
N LEU A 114 26.23 15.22 -11.41
CA LEU A 114 26.63 14.86 -10.05
C LEU A 114 27.48 15.95 -9.38
N PHE A 115 28.03 16.87 -10.17
CA PHE A 115 28.91 17.94 -9.71
C PHE A 115 28.29 19.29 -10.12
N PRO A 116 27.94 20.16 -9.16
CA PRO A 116 27.56 21.54 -9.47
C PRO A 116 28.74 22.22 -10.19
N ASP A 117 28.45 22.96 -11.26
CA ASP A 117 29.47 23.55 -12.14
C ASP A 117 30.42 24.56 -11.46
N ASN A 118 30.24 24.88 -10.16
CA ASN A 118 30.94 25.98 -9.48
C ASN A 118 31.31 25.77 -7.99
N GLU A 119 31.30 24.57 -7.41
CA GLU A 119 31.71 24.39 -6.01
C GLU A 119 32.72 23.25 -5.77
N SER A 120 33.73 23.57 -4.94
CA SER A 120 34.82 22.67 -4.57
C SER A 120 34.32 21.37 -3.93
N ILE A 121 34.95 20.27 -4.34
CA ILE A 121 34.70 18.83 -4.06
C ILE A 121 34.76 18.41 -2.57
N LEU A 122 34.74 19.35 -1.61
CA LEU A 122 35.19 19.09 -0.23
C LEU A 122 34.11 18.90 0.83
N ASP A 123 32.81 18.97 0.49
CA ASP A 123 31.77 18.68 1.48
C ASP A 123 30.75 17.62 0.98
N PRO A 124 30.87 16.36 1.43
CA PRO A 124 29.93 15.28 1.13
C PRO A 124 28.49 15.57 1.58
N SER A 125 28.27 16.56 2.46
CA SER A 125 26.93 16.96 2.92
C SER A 125 26.15 17.84 1.93
N ILE A 126 26.81 18.37 0.90
CA ILE A 126 26.21 19.26 -0.11
C ILE A 126 25.44 18.49 -1.19
N ILE A 127 25.71 17.20 -1.40
CA ILE A 127 25.09 16.38 -2.46
C ILE A 127 23.94 15.53 -1.90
N VAL A 128 23.06 16.12 -1.08
CA VAL A 128 21.82 15.45 -0.68
C VAL A 128 20.71 15.91 -1.62
N PRO A 129 20.13 15.03 -2.45
CA PRO A 129 19.01 15.37 -3.32
C PRO A 129 17.81 15.82 -2.47
N ARG A 130 17.31 17.04 -2.71
CA ARG A 130 16.24 17.66 -1.91
C ARG A 130 15.20 18.32 -2.80
N ALA A 131 13.93 18.16 -2.42
CA ALA A 131 12.82 18.91 -3.00
C ALA A 131 12.53 20.16 -2.16
N TYR A 132 12.76 21.34 -2.71
CA TYR A 132 12.41 22.60 -2.06
C TYR A 132 11.15 23.21 -2.67
N PHE A 133 10.16 23.49 -1.81
CA PHE A 133 8.94 24.20 -2.18
C PHE A 133 8.95 25.59 -1.56
N THR A 134 8.93 26.62 -2.41
CA THR A 134 8.90 28.03 -1.98
C THR A 134 7.54 28.64 -2.29
N ASN A 135 7.10 29.61 -1.47
CA ASN A 135 5.86 30.38 -1.68
C ASN A 135 4.59 29.53 -1.78
N LEU A 136 4.51 28.43 -1.02
CA LEU A 136 3.29 27.63 -0.90
C LEU A 136 2.17 28.42 -0.19
N PRO A 137 0.89 28.17 -0.52
CA PRO A 137 -0.23 28.84 0.10
C PRO A 137 -0.33 28.49 1.59
N GLY A 138 -0.23 29.49 2.46
CA GLY A 138 -0.10 29.23 3.90
C GLY A 138 -1.38 28.81 4.62
N GLN A 139 -2.55 29.21 4.12
CA GLN A 139 -3.86 28.92 4.75
C GLN A 139 -4.45 27.56 4.35
N SER A 140 -4.08 27.07 3.17
CA SER A 140 -4.57 25.80 2.64
C SER A 140 -4.01 24.63 3.44
N LEU A 141 -4.82 23.59 3.63
CA LEU A 141 -4.35 22.31 4.16
C LEU A 141 -3.64 21.56 3.05
N LEU A 142 -2.40 21.15 3.30
CA LEU A 142 -1.55 20.43 2.38
C LEU A 142 -1.22 19.05 2.97
N THR A 143 -1.06 18.07 2.08
CA THR A 143 -0.59 16.73 2.43
C THR A 143 0.67 16.46 1.64
N LEU A 144 1.75 16.07 2.32
CA LEU A 144 2.99 15.67 1.66
C LEU A 144 2.88 14.20 1.21
N GLY A 145 3.05 13.99 -0.09
CA GLY A 145 3.15 12.65 -0.68
C GLY A 145 4.47 12.49 -1.42
N MET A 146 5.05 11.29 -1.37
CA MET A 146 6.19 10.91 -2.19
C MET A 146 5.66 10.19 -3.45
N ASP A 147 6.20 10.52 -4.61
CA ASP A 147 5.97 9.80 -5.87
C ASP A 147 7.24 9.01 -6.21
N GLU A 148 7.38 7.84 -5.59
CA GLU A 148 8.53 6.97 -5.77
C GLU A 148 8.38 5.98 -6.95
N PRO A 149 9.50 5.55 -7.57
CA PRO A 149 9.50 4.40 -8.47
C PRO A 149 8.81 3.18 -7.84
N HIS A 150 8.10 2.40 -8.66
CA HIS A 150 7.25 1.30 -8.15
C HIS A 150 8.04 0.27 -7.32
N GLY A 151 9.26 -0.05 -7.75
CA GLY A 151 10.15 -1.00 -7.06
C GLY A 151 10.73 -0.51 -5.73
N TRP A 152 10.37 0.68 -5.25
CA TRP A 152 10.87 1.26 -4.01
C TRP A 152 9.80 1.23 -2.91
N MET A 153 10.22 0.90 -1.69
CA MET A 153 9.44 1.05 -0.47
C MET A 153 10.07 2.12 0.41
N VAL A 154 9.43 3.29 0.44
CA VAL A 154 9.92 4.48 1.13
C VAL A 154 9.09 4.74 2.39
N ALA A 155 9.75 5.21 3.45
CA ALA A 155 9.07 5.64 4.67
C ALA A 155 9.63 6.97 5.19
N ALA A 156 8.79 7.78 5.84
CA ALA A 156 9.24 8.97 6.55
C ALA A 156 9.98 8.55 7.83
N ILE A 157 11.23 8.97 8.00
CA ILE A 157 12.04 8.63 9.19
C ILE A 157 12.17 9.79 10.17
N LYS A 158 12.06 11.03 9.70
CA LYS A 158 12.15 12.23 10.54
C LYS A 158 11.19 13.28 10.02
N ALA A 159 10.27 13.70 10.87
CA ALA A 159 9.36 14.82 10.61
C ALA A 159 8.80 15.29 11.96
N VAL A 160 8.87 16.59 12.22
CA VAL A 160 8.30 17.18 13.44
C VAL A 160 6.82 17.51 13.24
N GLN A 161 6.46 17.98 12.05
CA GLN A 161 5.10 18.36 11.70
C GLN A 161 4.29 17.16 11.17
N ASP A 162 2.97 17.26 11.29
CA ASP A 162 2.02 16.31 10.71
C ASP A 162 2.01 16.45 9.18
N LEU A 163 2.64 15.49 8.49
CA LEU A 163 2.76 15.48 7.03
C LEU A 163 1.41 15.34 6.32
N ASP A 164 0.36 14.90 7.01
CA ASP A 164 -0.97 14.72 6.45
C ASP A 164 -1.81 15.99 6.51
N ASN A 165 -1.55 16.83 7.51
CA ASN A 165 -2.33 18.00 7.85
C ASN A 165 -1.45 19.26 7.96
N LEU A 166 -0.66 19.55 6.92
CA LEU A 166 0.24 20.70 6.90
C LEU A 166 -0.54 21.98 6.63
N ARG A 167 -0.58 22.87 7.62
CA ARG A 167 -1.11 24.23 7.45
C ARG A 167 -0.05 25.25 7.84
N LEU A 168 0.62 25.84 6.85
CA LEU A 168 1.85 26.62 7.08
C LEU A 168 1.66 27.87 7.95
N VAL A 169 0.43 28.40 8.05
CA VAL A 169 0.09 29.50 8.98
C VAL A 169 0.29 29.10 10.44
N ASP A 170 0.15 27.83 10.80
CA ASP A 170 0.29 27.35 12.19
C ASP A 170 1.75 27.30 12.65
N TYR A 171 2.70 27.25 11.70
CA TYR A 171 4.13 27.09 11.98
C TYR A 171 4.91 28.42 11.97
N ARG A 172 4.22 29.54 12.21
CA ARG A 172 4.81 30.91 12.23
C ARG A 172 5.94 31.11 13.25
N SER A 173 6.07 30.23 14.24
CA SER A 173 7.09 30.33 15.30
C SER A 173 8.46 29.74 14.92
N THR A 174 8.56 28.88 13.90
CA THR A 174 9.79 28.14 13.54
C THR A 174 10.21 28.40 12.10
N LYS A 175 10.85 29.55 11.82
CA LYS A 175 11.50 29.91 10.52
C LYS A 175 10.69 29.64 9.22
N HIS A 176 9.39 29.36 9.28
CA HIS A 176 8.56 28.86 8.17
C HIS A 176 9.12 27.63 7.43
N LEU A 177 10.00 26.85 8.06
CA LEU A 177 10.62 25.69 7.44
C LEU A 177 9.96 24.41 7.96
N VAL A 178 9.32 23.67 7.06
CA VAL A 178 8.87 22.29 7.30
C VAL A 178 9.91 21.37 6.67
N GLU A 179 10.51 20.51 7.49
CA GLU A 179 11.52 19.54 7.03
C GLU A 179 11.02 18.12 7.30
N ALA A 180 11.13 17.28 6.28
CA ALA A 180 10.81 15.86 6.35
C ALA A 180 11.92 15.07 5.65
N VAL A 181 12.40 14.01 6.29
CA VAL A 181 13.41 13.11 5.75
C VAL A 181 12.77 11.74 5.52
N PHE A 182 12.98 11.21 4.32
CA PHE A 182 12.51 9.90 3.90
C PHE A 182 13.68 8.96 3.66
N GLU A 183 13.47 7.67 3.91
CA GLU A 183 14.43 6.61 3.67
C GLU A 183 13.84 5.55 2.74
N LEU A 184 14.67 5.06 1.82
CA LEU A 184 14.38 3.86 1.04
C LEU A 184 14.68 2.63 1.91
N GLU A 185 13.64 2.06 2.53
CA GLU A 185 13.81 0.96 3.48
C GLU A 185 14.06 -0.37 2.80
N TYR A 186 13.37 -0.61 1.67
CA TYR A 186 13.45 -1.85 0.92
C TYR A 186 13.31 -1.62 -0.58
N LEU A 187 13.92 -2.52 -1.35
CA LEU A 187 13.63 -2.75 -2.75
C LEU A 187 12.61 -3.88 -2.87
N LEU A 188 11.69 -3.72 -3.82
CA LEU A 188 10.66 -4.70 -4.11
C LEU A 188 11.23 -5.82 -4.98
N LEU A 189 11.16 -7.05 -4.48
CA LEU A 189 11.30 -8.25 -5.29
C LEU A 189 9.90 -8.70 -5.71
N GLU A 190 9.49 -8.36 -6.93
CA GLU A 190 8.21 -8.80 -7.49
C GLU A 190 8.42 -9.72 -8.69
N GLY A 191 7.42 -10.56 -8.97
CA GLY A 191 7.46 -11.45 -10.11
C GLY A 191 6.14 -12.14 -10.39
N HIS A 192 6.11 -12.83 -11.51
CA HIS A 192 4.99 -13.61 -12.00
C HIS A 192 5.34 -15.10 -11.96
N CYS A 193 4.44 -15.89 -11.40
CA CYS A 193 4.61 -17.33 -11.26
C CYS A 193 3.60 -18.09 -12.11
N VAL A 194 4.09 -19.05 -12.91
CA VAL A 194 3.24 -19.91 -13.75
C VAL A 194 3.65 -21.37 -13.63
N GLU A 195 2.66 -22.25 -13.72
CA GLU A 195 2.86 -23.69 -13.80
C GLU A 195 3.28 -24.10 -15.23
N GLU A 196 4.34 -24.89 -15.31
CA GLU A 196 4.87 -25.42 -16.56
C GLU A 196 3.86 -26.36 -17.25
N GLY A 197 3.61 -26.14 -18.53
CA GLY A 197 2.62 -26.87 -19.34
C GLY A 197 1.23 -26.25 -19.32
N SER A 198 0.65 -25.94 -18.16
CA SER A 198 -0.69 -25.34 -18.07
C SER A 198 -0.69 -23.82 -18.33
N MET A 199 0.45 -23.16 -18.08
CA MET A 199 0.62 -21.71 -18.09
C MET A 199 -0.37 -20.98 -17.15
N LYS A 200 -0.91 -21.68 -16.15
CA LYS A 200 -1.82 -21.11 -15.16
C LYS A 200 -1.05 -20.67 -13.91
N PRO A 201 -1.52 -19.61 -13.24
CA PRO A 201 -0.91 -19.16 -12.00
C PRO A 201 -1.21 -20.13 -10.85
N PRO A 202 -0.19 -20.60 -10.10
CA PRO A 202 -0.35 -21.52 -8.97
C PRO A 202 -0.82 -20.76 -7.71
N ARG A 203 -2.09 -20.35 -7.72
CA ARG A 203 -2.71 -19.57 -6.65
C ARG A 203 -2.53 -20.20 -5.27
N GLY A 204 -2.12 -19.40 -4.29
CA GLY A 204 -1.97 -19.81 -2.90
C GLY A 204 -0.69 -20.59 -2.61
N LEU A 205 0.19 -20.75 -3.61
CA LEU A 205 1.56 -21.19 -3.39
C LEU A 205 2.27 -20.23 -2.44
N GLN A 206 3.08 -20.78 -1.54
CA GLN A 206 3.72 -20.03 -0.48
C GLN A 206 5.22 -19.99 -0.69
N PHE A 207 5.78 -18.78 -0.70
CA PHE A 207 7.23 -18.53 -0.82
C PHE A 207 7.82 -18.06 0.51
N THR A 208 9.11 -18.31 0.67
CA THR A 208 9.96 -17.81 1.74
C THR A 208 11.23 -17.22 1.15
N LEU A 209 11.70 -16.10 1.70
CA LEU A 209 12.92 -15.42 1.32
C LEU A 209 13.86 -15.31 2.52
N GLY A 210 15.15 -15.55 2.31
CA GLY A 210 16.17 -15.30 3.33
C GLY A 210 17.60 -15.34 2.79
N PRO A 211 18.58 -14.90 3.59
CA PRO A 211 19.98 -14.80 3.19
C PRO A 211 20.68 -16.16 3.09
N THR A 212 20.10 -17.21 3.70
CA THR A 212 20.57 -18.60 3.59
C THR A 212 19.40 -19.50 3.22
N PRO A 213 19.65 -20.72 2.71
CA PRO A 213 18.57 -21.67 2.39
C PRO A 213 17.69 -22.06 3.59
N THR A 214 18.19 -21.93 4.82
CA THR A 214 17.48 -22.34 6.04
C THR A 214 16.86 -21.18 6.82
N THR A 215 17.37 -19.96 6.66
CA THR A 215 16.82 -18.78 7.34
C THR A 215 15.64 -18.23 6.55
N ILE A 216 14.53 -17.96 7.25
CA ILE A 216 13.32 -17.36 6.67
C ILE A 216 13.17 -15.98 7.30
N GLU A 217 13.30 -14.94 6.48
CA GLU A 217 13.06 -13.54 6.91
C GLU A 217 11.67 -13.07 6.49
N TYR A 218 11.29 -13.34 5.24
CA TYR A 218 10.01 -12.92 4.69
C TYR A 218 9.26 -14.09 4.09
N ASP A 219 7.93 -14.03 4.16
CA ASP A 219 7.04 -14.99 3.51
C ASP A 219 5.92 -14.27 2.74
N THR A 220 5.41 -14.93 1.70
CA THR A 220 4.31 -14.39 0.89
C THR A 220 3.53 -15.51 0.23
N ILE A 221 2.38 -15.16 -0.37
CA ILE A 221 1.58 -16.08 -1.18
C ILE A 221 1.41 -15.56 -2.61
N VAL A 222 1.32 -16.49 -3.56
CA VAL A 222 1.06 -16.20 -4.97
C VAL A 222 -0.42 -15.89 -5.18
N MET A 223 -0.71 -14.73 -5.78
CA MET A 223 -2.05 -14.29 -6.13
C MET A 223 -2.61 -15.03 -7.35
N ALA A 224 -3.93 -15.07 -7.47
CA ALA A 224 -4.59 -15.66 -8.63
C ALA A 224 -4.32 -14.84 -9.91
N ASN A 225 -4.27 -13.51 -9.78
CA ASN A 225 -4.10 -12.61 -10.90
C ASN A 225 -2.63 -12.59 -11.33
N LEU A 226 -2.37 -13.03 -12.56
CA LEU A 226 -1.04 -13.06 -13.18
C LEU A 226 0.02 -13.86 -12.41
N GLY A 227 -0.38 -14.67 -11.42
CA GLY A 227 0.57 -15.35 -10.54
C GLY A 227 1.48 -14.40 -9.79
N TYR A 228 1.00 -13.18 -9.51
CA TYR A 228 1.80 -12.13 -8.92
C TYR A 228 2.20 -12.47 -7.48
N PHE A 229 3.45 -12.22 -7.14
CA PHE A 229 3.96 -12.21 -5.77
C PHE A 229 4.91 -11.02 -5.60
N GLN A 230 5.04 -10.54 -4.36
CA GLN A 230 6.08 -9.60 -4.00
C GLN A 230 6.65 -9.92 -2.63
N LEU A 231 7.92 -9.58 -2.46
CA LEU A 231 8.71 -9.70 -1.24
C LEU A 231 9.56 -8.43 -1.10
N LYS A 232 10.02 -8.17 0.12
CA LYS A 232 10.90 -7.04 0.42
C LYS A 232 12.33 -7.56 0.52
N ALA A 233 13.28 -6.85 -0.04
CA ALA A 233 14.69 -7.20 0.02
C ALA A 233 15.56 -5.96 -0.02
N ASN A 234 16.78 -6.08 0.49
CA ASN A 234 17.83 -5.08 0.32
C ASN A 234 18.89 -5.61 -0.67
N PRO A 235 19.75 -4.76 -1.24
CA PRO A 235 20.84 -5.22 -2.09
C PRO A 235 21.65 -6.32 -1.41
N GLY A 236 21.74 -7.49 -2.05
CA GLY A 236 22.37 -8.67 -1.47
C GLY A 236 22.01 -9.95 -2.22
N ALA A 237 22.63 -11.07 -1.84
CA ALA A 237 22.26 -12.39 -2.33
C ALA A 237 21.13 -12.97 -1.45
N TRP A 238 20.05 -13.40 -2.09
CA TRP A 238 18.87 -13.93 -1.42
C TRP A 238 18.47 -15.29 -2.00
N HIS A 239 17.94 -16.17 -1.15
CA HIS A 239 17.41 -17.46 -1.53
C HIS A 239 15.88 -17.44 -1.47
N LEU A 240 15.24 -17.59 -2.63
CA LEU A 240 13.79 -17.77 -2.75
C LEU A 240 13.47 -19.27 -2.72
N ASN A 241 12.74 -19.70 -1.70
CA ASN A 241 12.40 -21.10 -1.48
C ASN A 241 10.88 -21.30 -1.39
N LEU A 242 10.41 -22.51 -1.70
CA LEU A 242 9.04 -22.92 -1.39
C LEU A 242 8.92 -23.17 0.12
N ARG A 243 7.87 -22.61 0.74
CA ARG A 243 7.62 -22.85 2.16
C ARG A 243 7.40 -24.34 2.43
N ALA A 244 8.00 -24.84 3.50
CA ALA A 244 7.77 -26.19 4.00
C ALA A 244 6.26 -26.43 4.23
N GLY A 245 5.73 -27.53 3.69
CA GLY A 245 4.32 -27.86 3.78
C GLY A 245 3.73 -28.33 2.45
N LYS A 246 2.52 -27.88 2.10
CA LYS A 246 1.85 -28.30 0.86
C LYS A 246 2.57 -27.82 -0.39
N SER A 247 3.06 -26.57 -0.39
CA SER A 247 3.74 -25.94 -1.53
C SER A 247 4.92 -26.79 -2.01
N GLN A 248 5.85 -27.13 -1.10
CA GLN A 248 7.02 -27.94 -1.39
C GLN A 248 6.71 -29.41 -1.75
N LYS A 249 5.56 -29.94 -1.31
CA LYS A 249 5.13 -31.31 -1.67
C LYS A 249 4.56 -31.40 -3.08
N LEU A 250 3.96 -30.33 -3.58
CA LEU A 250 3.24 -30.30 -4.85
C LEU A 250 4.10 -29.76 -6.00
N TYR A 251 4.95 -28.76 -5.71
CA TYR A 251 5.69 -28.01 -6.72
C TYR A 251 7.20 -28.06 -6.46
N GLU A 252 7.95 -27.91 -7.54
CA GLU A 252 9.39 -27.69 -7.55
C GLU A 252 9.72 -26.54 -8.50
N ILE A 253 10.67 -25.68 -8.12
CA ILE A 253 11.06 -24.54 -8.96
C ILE A 253 11.93 -25.07 -10.10
N SER A 254 11.45 -25.00 -11.35
CA SER A 254 12.16 -25.56 -12.50
C SER A 254 13.16 -24.59 -13.13
N GLY A 255 12.90 -23.28 -13.06
CA GLY A 255 13.83 -22.28 -13.56
C GLY A 255 13.30 -20.87 -13.52
N TYR A 256 14.20 -19.93 -13.81
CA TYR A 256 13.93 -18.50 -13.93
C TYR A 256 14.06 -18.11 -15.41
N CYS A 257 13.05 -17.45 -15.98
CA CYS A 257 13.12 -16.97 -17.36
C CYS A 257 12.90 -15.47 -17.36
N ASN A 258 14.00 -14.72 -17.53
CA ASN A 258 14.09 -13.29 -17.23
C ASN A 258 13.81 -12.98 -15.73
N PRO A 259 14.28 -11.84 -15.19
CA PRO A 259 14.04 -11.49 -13.78
C PRO A 259 12.55 -11.31 -13.41
N GLU A 260 11.61 -11.39 -14.36
CA GLU A 260 10.17 -11.17 -14.13
C GLU A 260 9.32 -12.45 -14.06
N PHE A 261 9.75 -13.58 -14.64
CA PHE A 261 8.94 -14.81 -14.71
C PHE A 261 9.61 -16.03 -14.05
N LEU A 262 8.87 -16.67 -13.16
CA LEU A 262 9.24 -17.90 -12.46
C LEU A 262 8.41 -19.09 -12.96
N PHE A 263 9.09 -20.11 -13.47
CA PHE A 263 8.48 -21.37 -13.90
C PHE A 263 8.54 -22.42 -12.80
N LEU A 264 7.42 -23.11 -12.57
CA LEU A 264 7.33 -24.24 -11.64
C LEU A 264 6.99 -25.52 -12.38
N SER A 265 7.74 -26.58 -12.07
CA SER A 265 7.41 -27.94 -12.48
C SER A 265 6.62 -28.65 -11.38
N HIS A 266 5.73 -29.55 -11.79
CA HIS A 266 5.09 -30.46 -10.85
C HIS A 266 6.09 -31.52 -10.42
N SER A 267 6.24 -31.73 -9.10
CA SER A 267 7.12 -32.79 -8.61
C SER A 267 6.48 -34.14 -8.96
N LEU A 268 7.12 -34.93 -9.83
CA LEU A 268 6.74 -36.32 -10.16
C LEU A 268 7.05 -37.25 -8.97
N LYS A 269 6.34 -37.06 -7.85
CA LYS A 269 6.26 -38.03 -6.76
C LYS A 269 4.80 -38.42 -6.59
N HIS A 270 4.39 -39.43 -7.37
CA HIS A 270 3.14 -40.20 -7.29
C HIS A 270 1.89 -39.51 -6.72
N SER A 271 0.92 -39.32 -7.62
CA SER A 271 -0.51 -39.29 -7.33
C SER A 271 -0.90 -40.34 -6.27
N LEU A 272 -1.40 -39.87 -5.14
CA LEU A 272 -2.36 -40.58 -4.31
C LEU A 272 -3.41 -39.58 -3.86
N ALA A 273 -4.60 -39.69 -4.46
CA ALA A 273 -5.80 -39.10 -3.91
C ALA A 273 -6.05 -39.68 -2.51
N SER A 274 -6.17 -38.82 -1.51
CA SER A 274 -6.82 -39.21 -0.26
C SER A 274 -7.40 -37.98 0.43
N HIS A 275 -8.73 -37.98 0.57
CA HIS A 275 -9.41 -37.33 1.68
C HIS A 275 -8.71 -37.75 2.97
N LEU A 276 -7.91 -36.84 3.55
CA LEU A 276 -7.38 -36.99 4.90
C LEU A 276 -7.96 -35.87 5.77
N PRO A 277 -8.48 -36.19 6.97
CA PRO A 277 -8.99 -35.20 7.89
C PRO A 277 -7.82 -34.32 8.33
N TRP A 278 -7.87 -33.05 7.97
CA TRP A 278 -6.93 -32.07 8.46
C TRP A 278 -7.24 -31.91 9.95
N HIS A 279 -6.33 -32.39 10.80
CA HIS A 279 -6.31 -31.97 12.19
C HIS A 279 -6.43 -30.44 12.22
N LYS A 280 -7.43 -29.93 12.96
CA LYS A 280 -7.45 -28.53 13.37
C LYS A 280 -6.09 -28.27 14.02
N CYS A 281 -5.18 -27.60 13.33
CA CYS A 281 -4.07 -26.94 13.99
C CYS A 281 -4.70 -25.78 14.77
N THR A 282 -5.30 -26.09 15.91
CA THR A 282 -5.44 -25.13 17.00
C THR A 282 -4.02 -24.88 17.50
N SER A 283 -3.26 -24.04 16.78
CA SER A 283 -2.26 -23.28 17.51
C SER A 283 -3.08 -22.47 18.50
N ASN A 284 -3.02 -22.82 19.78
CA ASN A 284 -3.40 -21.90 20.84
C ASN A 284 -2.50 -20.67 20.65
N GLN A 285 -2.90 -19.75 19.78
CA GLN A 285 -2.38 -18.39 19.83
C GLN A 285 -3.00 -17.83 21.10
N GLU A 286 -2.23 -17.95 22.18
CA GLU A 286 -2.52 -17.29 23.44
C GLU A 286 -2.58 -15.77 23.23
N THR A 287 -1.84 -15.27 22.23
CA THR A 287 -1.75 -13.87 21.84
C THR A 287 -2.91 -13.39 20.96
N ILE A 288 -3.58 -12.32 21.38
CA ILE A 288 -4.58 -11.59 20.60
C ILE A 288 -3.84 -10.70 19.59
N ASN A 289 -4.11 -10.90 18.30
CA ASN A 289 -3.52 -10.09 17.23
C ASN A 289 -4.51 -8.99 16.81
N ILE A 290 -4.10 -7.73 16.92
CA ILE A 290 -4.94 -6.56 16.61
C ILE A 290 -4.27 -5.71 15.55
N PHE A 291 -4.97 -5.43 14.45
CA PHE A 291 -4.50 -4.57 13.36
C PHE A 291 -5.21 -3.23 13.42
N SER A 292 -4.46 -2.13 13.25
CA SER A 292 -5.02 -0.80 13.15
C SER A 292 -4.19 0.11 12.24
N VAL A 293 -4.78 1.23 11.83
CA VAL A 293 -4.16 2.24 10.98
C VAL A 293 -4.60 3.63 11.43
N ALA A 294 -3.68 4.57 11.41
CA ALA A 294 -3.94 5.98 11.66
C ALA A 294 -3.24 6.83 10.58
N SER A 295 -3.79 8.01 10.31
CA SER A 295 -3.22 9.02 9.42
C SER A 295 -3.45 10.38 10.07
N GLY A 296 -2.36 11.08 10.36
CA GLY A 296 -2.36 12.34 11.09
C GLY A 296 -2.31 12.21 12.63
N HIS A 297 -1.76 13.25 13.27
CA HIS A 297 -1.45 13.25 14.71
C HIS A 297 -2.70 13.08 15.60
N LEU A 298 -3.87 13.55 15.16
CA LEU A 298 -5.12 13.36 15.90
C LEU A 298 -5.49 11.88 16.00
N TYR A 299 -5.49 11.16 14.87
CA TYR A 299 -5.81 9.73 14.86
C TYR A 299 -4.73 8.90 15.55
N GLU A 300 -3.47 9.31 15.49
CA GLU A 300 -2.40 8.66 16.28
C GLU A 300 -2.57 8.84 17.78
N ARG A 301 -3.11 9.98 18.23
CA ARG A 301 -3.49 10.18 19.63
C ARG A 301 -4.64 9.27 20.04
N LEU A 302 -5.68 9.19 19.23
CA LEU A 302 -6.79 8.27 19.46
C LEU A 302 -6.33 6.82 19.46
N LEU A 303 -5.45 6.44 18.53
CA LEU A 303 -4.89 5.10 18.40
C LEU A 303 -4.16 4.67 19.68
N ARG A 304 -3.34 5.55 20.27
CA ARG A 304 -2.66 5.25 21.54
C ARG A 304 -3.65 4.99 22.67
N ILE A 305 -4.76 5.71 22.70
CA ILE A 305 -5.82 5.52 23.69
C ILE A 305 -6.57 4.21 23.42
N MET A 306 -6.91 3.91 22.16
CA MET A 306 -7.51 2.64 21.76
C MET A 306 -6.65 1.47 22.26
N MET A 307 -5.34 1.51 22.01
CA MET A 307 -4.40 0.49 22.50
C MET A 307 -4.45 0.34 24.03
N LEU A 308 -4.39 1.47 24.76
CA LEU A 308 -4.45 1.44 26.22
C LEU A 308 -5.79 0.87 26.73
N THR A 309 -6.90 1.19 26.07
CA THR A 309 -8.22 0.66 26.43
C THR A 309 -8.26 -0.86 26.26
N VAL A 310 -7.66 -1.40 25.20
CA VAL A 310 -7.55 -2.86 25.01
C VAL A 310 -6.74 -3.50 26.14
N ILE A 311 -5.53 -3.00 26.40
CA ILE A 311 -4.61 -3.60 27.39
C ILE A 311 -5.22 -3.59 28.79
N ARG A 312 -6.01 -2.57 29.12
CA ARG A 312 -6.66 -2.46 30.44
C ARG A 312 -7.81 -3.43 30.66
N HIS A 313 -8.40 -3.96 29.59
CA HIS A 313 -9.57 -4.85 29.65
C HIS A 313 -9.27 -6.28 29.23
N THR A 314 -8.00 -6.66 29.06
CA THR A 314 -7.60 -8.04 28.74
C THR A 314 -6.46 -8.52 29.63
N ASN A 315 -6.48 -9.80 29.98
CA ASN A 315 -5.35 -10.48 30.63
C ASN A 315 -4.53 -11.31 29.64
N SER A 316 -4.98 -11.42 28.40
CA SER A 316 -4.29 -12.19 27.37
C SER A 316 -3.13 -11.37 26.80
N PRO A 317 -2.03 -12.01 26.36
CA PRO A 317 -0.97 -11.28 25.66
C PRO A 317 -1.53 -10.65 24.38
N VAL A 318 -1.13 -9.43 24.08
CA VAL A 318 -1.61 -8.68 22.91
C VAL A 318 -0.44 -8.34 22.00
N LYS A 319 -0.65 -8.53 20.70
CA LYS A 319 0.24 -8.05 19.65
C LYS A 319 -0.48 -7.09 18.71
N PHE A 320 0.01 -5.87 18.62
CA PHE A 320 -0.51 -4.85 17.71
C PHE A 320 0.25 -4.84 16.37
N TRP A 321 -0.50 -4.70 15.28
CA TRP A 321 0.00 -4.64 13.92
C TRP A 321 -0.38 -3.30 13.31
N PHE A 322 0.58 -2.60 12.71
CA PHE A 322 0.34 -1.28 12.14
C PHE A 322 0.84 -1.15 10.71
N LEU A 323 0.11 -0.39 9.90
CA LEU A 323 0.54 -0.04 8.55
C LEU A 323 1.58 1.08 8.58
N LYS A 324 2.86 0.73 8.41
CA LYS A 324 4.00 1.61 8.71
C LYS A 324 4.01 2.93 7.94
N ASN A 325 3.56 2.93 6.69
CA ASN A 325 3.71 4.07 5.76
C ASN A 325 2.80 5.27 6.10
N TYR A 326 1.79 5.08 6.95
CA TYR A 326 0.81 6.10 7.29
C TYR A 326 1.03 6.69 8.68
N LEU A 327 1.94 6.10 9.46
CA LEU A 327 2.29 6.56 10.79
C LEU A 327 3.44 7.58 10.73
N SER A 328 3.32 8.62 11.54
CA SER A 328 4.33 9.63 11.75
C SER A 328 5.59 9.02 12.35
N PRO A 329 6.78 9.59 12.05
CA PRO A 329 8.01 9.26 12.75
C PRO A 329 7.85 9.33 14.27
N THR A 330 7.17 10.37 14.77
CA THR A 330 6.93 10.58 16.20
C THR A 330 6.17 9.43 16.85
N PHE A 331 5.16 8.85 16.19
CA PHE A 331 4.45 7.68 16.70
C PHE A 331 5.37 6.44 16.72
N LYS A 332 6.13 6.23 15.64
CA LYS A 332 7.06 5.09 15.51
C LYS A 332 8.18 5.12 16.56
N ASP A 333 8.63 6.32 16.93
CA ASP A 333 9.64 6.49 17.97
C ASP A 333 9.07 6.31 19.38
N PHE A 334 7.77 6.61 19.58
CA PHE A 334 7.12 6.52 20.89
C PHE A 334 6.60 5.12 21.24
N ILE A 335 6.17 4.33 20.25
CA ILE A 335 5.57 3.01 20.47
C ILE A 335 6.44 2.01 21.27
N PRO A 336 7.79 1.97 21.14
CA PRO A 336 8.61 1.05 21.94
C PRO A 336 8.52 1.33 23.44
N TYR A 337 8.41 2.60 23.84
CA TYR A 337 8.24 2.99 25.24
C TYR A 337 6.87 2.59 25.79
N MET A 338 5.82 2.70 24.96
CA MET A 338 4.49 2.20 25.31
C MET A 338 4.48 0.68 25.47
N ALA A 339 5.15 -0.04 24.56
CA ALA A 339 5.25 -1.50 24.61
C ALA A 339 5.94 -1.97 25.91
N ALA A 340 7.00 -1.28 26.32
CA ALA A 340 7.71 -1.56 27.56
C ALA A 340 6.90 -1.23 28.83
N GLU A 341 6.18 -0.10 28.86
CA GLU A 341 5.38 0.31 30.03
C GLU A 341 4.12 -0.56 30.21
N TYR A 342 3.46 -0.91 29.11
CA TYR A 342 2.15 -1.60 29.14
C TYR A 342 2.22 -3.09 28.83
N GLY A 343 3.38 -3.63 28.44
CA GLY A 343 3.60 -5.07 28.28
C GLY A 343 2.89 -5.70 27.07
N PHE A 344 3.01 -5.08 25.89
CA PHE A 344 2.48 -5.63 24.63
C PHE A 344 3.56 -5.77 23.56
N GLU A 345 3.32 -6.67 22.59
CA GLU A 345 4.15 -6.78 21.40
C GLU A 345 3.59 -5.91 20.27
N TYR A 346 4.46 -5.46 19.35
CA TYR A 346 4.00 -4.78 18.15
C TYR A 346 4.85 -5.14 16.95
N GLU A 347 4.28 -4.99 15.76
CA GLU A 347 4.99 -5.17 14.50
C GLU A 347 4.44 -4.25 13.41
N PHE A 348 5.33 -3.75 12.56
CA PHE A 348 4.98 -2.91 11.43
C PHE A 348 4.88 -3.74 10.16
N VAL A 349 3.72 -3.67 9.50
CA VAL A 349 3.47 -4.31 8.21
C VAL A 349 3.41 -3.27 7.10
N GLN A 350 3.86 -3.67 5.92
CA GLN A 350 3.79 -2.88 4.69
C GLN A 350 3.65 -3.85 3.52
N TYR A 351 2.92 -3.43 2.50
CA TYR A 351 2.80 -4.12 1.22
C TYR A 351 2.68 -3.04 0.15
N LYS A 352 3.32 -3.19 -1.01
CA LYS A 352 3.21 -2.21 -2.10
C LYS A 352 1.99 -2.52 -2.94
N TRP A 353 1.24 -1.49 -3.31
CA TRP A 353 0.11 -1.65 -4.23
C TRP A 353 0.59 -2.25 -5.58
N PRO A 354 0.05 -3.41 -6.01
CA PRO A 354 0.52 -4.06 -7.24
C PRO A 354 0.26 -3.24 -8.50
N ARG A 355 1.16 -3.27 -9.50
CA ARG A 355 1.02 -2.49 -10.74
C ARG A 355 -0.26 -2.80 -11.53
N TRP A 356 -0.69 -4.06 -11.50
CA TRP A 356 -1.87 -4.53 -12.24
C TRP A 356 -3.19 -4.14 -11.56
N LEU A 357 -3.16 -3.79 -10.27
CA LEU A 357 -4.36 -3.44 -9.52
C LEU A 357 -4.63 -1.95 -9.67
N HIS A 358 -5.84 -1.57 -10.07
CA HIS A 358 -6.22 -0.17 -10.28
C HIS A 358 -5.88 0.68 -9.05
N ALA A 359 -5.00 1.68 -9.23
CA ALA A 359 -4.52 2.50 -8.14
C ALA A 359 -5.56 3.53 -7.68
N GLN A 360 -5.42 4.02 -6.45
CA GLN A 360 -6.17 5.16 -5.94
C GLN A 360 -5.23 6.35 -5.80
N THR A 361 -5.73 7.55 -6.10
CA THR A 361 -4.95 8.80 -5.97
C THR A 361 -5.15 9.48 -4.62
N GLU A 362 -6.31 9.25 -3.99
CA GLU A 362 -6.68 9.83 -2.71
C GLU A 362 -6.13 8.99 -1.55
N LYS A 363 -5.34 9.61 -0.65
CA LYS A 363 -4.70 8.91 0.48
C LYS A 363 -5.71 8.12 1.33
N GLN A 364 -6.88 8.71 1.60
CA GLN A 364 -7.95 8.06 2.36
C GLN A 364 -8.45 6.76 1.68
N ARG A 365 -8.69 6.79 0.36
CA ARG A 365 -9.12 5.61 -0.40
C ARG A 365 -8.04 4.54 -0.46
N ILE A 366 -6.77 4.93 -0.51
CA ILE A 366 -5.65 3.99 -0.42
C ILE A 366 -5.65 3.29 0.95
N ILE A 367 -5.81 4.03 2.05
CA ILE A 367 -5.90 3.46 3.41
C ILE A 367 -7.05 2.47 3.51
N TRP A 368 -8.24 2.82 3.02
CA TRP A 368 -9.39 1.92 2.95
C TRP A 368 -9.09 0.64 2.16
N GLY A 369 -8.35 0.76 1.05
CA GLY A 369 -7.88 -0.39 0.28
C GLY A 369 -7.00 -1.31 1.12
N TYR A 370 -6.04 -0.77 1.89
CA TYR A 370 -5.18 -1.58 2.77
C TYR A 370 -5.92 -2.27 3.92
N LYS A 371 -7.05 -1.73 4.38
CA LYS A 371 -7.89 -2.38 5.39
C LYS A 371 -8.49 -3.70 4.88
N ILE A 372 -8.71 -3.86 3.56
CA ILE A 372 -9.48 -5.02 3.04
C ILE A 372 -8.77 -5.82 1.95
N LEU A 373 -8.06 -5.19 1.01
CA LEU A 373 -7.59 -5.83 -0.22
C LEU A 373 -6.39 -6.75 -0.02
N PHE A 374 -5.60 -6.55 1.05
CA PHE A 374 -4.30 -7.21 1.23
C PHE A 374 -4.21 -8.08 2.49
N LEU A 375 -5.34 -8.36 3.17
CA LEU A 375 -5.34 -9.11 4.43
C LEU A 375 -4.68 -10.50 4.34
N ASP A 376 -4.71 -11.14 3.17
CA ASP A 376 -4.08 -12.44 2.93
C ASP A 376 -2.54 -12.41 2.84
N VAL A 377 -1.98 -11.29 2.35
CA VAL A 377 -0.55 -11.10 2.05
C VAL A 377 0.16 -10.11 2.97
N LEU A 378 -0.58 -9.27 3.71
CA LEU A 378 -0.02 -8.23 4.56
C LEU A 378 0.60 -8.79 5.85
N PHE A 379 0.03 -9.88 6.37
CA PHE A 379 0.50 -10.53 7.59
C PHE A 379 1.29 -11.80 7.27
N PRO A 380 2.31 -12.13 8.08
CA PRO A 380 3.01 -13.40 7.96
C PRO A 380 2.07 -14.61 8.02
N LEU A 381 2.47 -15.72 7.41
CA LEU A 381 1.60 -16.88 7.26
C LEU A 381 1.36 -17.65 8.56
N ASN A 382 2.17 -17.40 9.60
CA ASN A 382 1.98 -17.97 10.94
C ASN A 382 0.84 -17.29 11.72
N VAL A 383 0.39 -16.09 11.31
CA VAL A 383 -0.75 -15.41 11.92
C VAL A 383 -2.04 -16.05 11.41
N THR A 384 -2.81 -16.65 12.33
CA THR A 384 -4.02 -17.41 11.98
C THR A 384 -5.30 -16.58 12.01
N LYS A 385 -5.37 -15.56 12.88
CA LYS A 385 -6.54 -14.70 13.05
C LYS A 385 -6.08 -13.28 13.43
N ILE A 386 -6.77 -12.27 12.93
CA ILE A 386 -6.50 -10.85 13.20
C ILE A 386 -7.83 -10.13 13.48
N ILE A 387 -7.82 -9.19 14.41
CA ILE A 387 -8.96 -8.31 14.72
C ILE A 387 -8.58 -6.91 14.25
N PHE A 388 -9.37 -6.30 13.38
CA PHE A 388 -9.21 -4.90 13.05
C PHE A 388 -10.02 -4.04 14.03
N VAL A 389 -9.37 -3.01 14.59
CA VAL A 389 -10.01 -2.02 15.47
C VAL A 389 -9.64 -0.63 14.95
N ASP A 390 -10.64 0.20 14.64
CA ASP A 390 -10.37 1.56 14.17
C ASP A 390 -9.71 2.43 15.26
N ALA A 391 -8.92 3.42 14.84
CA ALA A 391 -8.07 4.19 15.74
C ALA A 391 -8.85 5.01 16.77
N ASP A 392 -10.09 5.37 16.47
CA ASP A 392 -11.00 6.17 17.29
C ASP A 392 -11.94 5.34 18.16
N GLN A 393 -11.75 4.02 18.23
CA GLN A 393 -12.55 3.17 19.11
C GLN A 393 -12.08 3.19 20.57
N ILE A 394 -13.05 3.00 21.46
CA ILE A 394 -12.82 2.77 22.89
C ILE A 394 -13.31 1.36 23.22
N VAL A 395 -12.43 0.52 23.75
CA VAL A 395 -12.72 -0.89 24.05
C VAL A 395 -12.93 -1.08 25.55
N ARG A 396 -14.08 -1.63 25.94
CA ARG A 396 -14.48 -1.88 27.34
C ARG A 396 -14.59 -3.36 27.71
N ALA A 397 -14.45 -4.26 26.74
CA ALA A 397 -14.53 -5.71 26.93
C ALA A 397 -13.25 -6.42 26.50
N ASP A 398 -13.08 -7.68 26.94
CA ASP A 398 -11.94 -8.49 26.55
C ASP A 398 -12.06 -8.93 25.09
N LEU A 399 -11.16 -8.45 24.23
CA LEU A 399 -11.11 -8.83 22.81
C LEU A 399 -10.80 -10.32 22.61
N LYS A 400 -10.39 -11.05 23.66
CA LYS A 400 -10.28 -12.51 23.61
C LYS A 400 -11.59 -13.18 23.18
N GLU A 401 -12.72 -12.62 23.59
CA GLU A 401 -14.04 -13.13 23.18
C GLU A 401 -14.22 -13.11 21.65
N LEU A 402 -13.76 -12.06 20.97
CA LEU A 402 -13.77 -11.97 19.50
C LEU A 402 -12.71 -12.87 18.87
N ALA A 403 -11.54 -12.99 19.50
CA ALA A 403 -10.48 -13.88 19.04
C ALA A 403 -10.93 -15.35 19.07
N ASP A 404 -11.75 -15.75 20.04
CA ASP A 404 -12.24 -17.12 20.21
C ASP A 404 -13.58 -17.38 19.51
N LEU A 405 -14.28 -16.32 19.07
CA LEU A 405 -15.56 -16.44 18.39
C LEU A 405 -15.46 -17.35 17.16
N ASP A 406 -16.39 -18.30 17.08
CA ASP A 406 -16.59 -19.12 15.89
C ASP A 406 -17.30 -18.28 14.81
N LEU A 407 -16.70 -18.25 13.63
CA LEU A 407 -17.22 -17.51 12.47
C LEU A 407 -18.15 -18.39 11.60
N ASP A 408 -18.54 -19.58 12.06
CA ASP A 408 -19.40 -20.53 11.35
C ASP A 408 -18.89 -20.84 9.93
N GLY A 409 -17.57 -20.93 9.78
CA GLY A 409 -16.91 -21.18 8.50
C GLY A 409 -16.80 -19.97 7.56
N ALA A 410 -17.28 -18.79 7.97
CA ALA A 410 -17.01 -17.53 7.28
C ALA A 410 -15.54 -17.09 7.46
N PRO A 411 -14.90 -16.48 6.45
CA PRO A 411 -13.52 -16.00 6.55
C PRO A 411 -13.38 -14.74 7.41
N TYR A 412 -14.45 -13.97 7.60
CA TYR A 412 -14.46 -12.80 8.45
C TYR A 412 -15.84 -12.53 9.06
N GLY A 413 -15.86 -11.83 10.18
CA GLY A 413 -17.06 -11.37 10.87
C GLY A 413 -17.03 -9.87 11.09
N TYR A 414 -18.16 -9.21 10.84
CA TYR A 414 -18.33 -7.75 10.96
C TYR A 414 -19.54 -7.44 11.84
N THR A 415 -19.53 -6.27 12.48
CA THR A 415 -20.70 -5.77 13.20
C THR A 415 -21.71 -5.13 12.25
N PRO A 416 -23.01 -5.49 12.32
CA PRO A 416 -24.05 -4.84 11.53
C PRO A 416 -24.30 -3.39 11.99
N PHE A 417 -24.91 -2.60 11.10
CA PHE A 417 -25.39 -1.28 11.48
C PHE A 417 -26.45 -1.34 12.58
N CYS A 418 -26.33 -0.42 13.53
CA CYS A 418 -27.27 -0.29 14.64
C CYS A 418 -28.61 0.26 14.16
N ASP A 419 -29.69 -0.40 14.56
CA ASP A 419 -31.03 -0.12 14.05
C ASP A 419 -31.99 0.53 15.06
N SER A 420 -31.50 0.83 16.27
CA SER A 420 -32.31 1.25 17.41
C SER A 420 -32.77 2.72 17.36
N ARG A 421 -31.92 3.67 16.92
CA ARG A 421 -32.27 5.11 16.89
C ARG A 421 -33.13 5.45 15.68
N LYS A 422 -34.45 5.60 15.88
CA LYS A 422 -35.45 5.76 14.80
C LYS A 422 -35.43 7.14 14.15
N GLU A 423 -34.98 8.17 14.85
CA GLU A 423 -34.86 9.53 14.33
C GLU A 423 -33.89 9.63 13.14
N MET A 424 -33.05 8.60 12.96
CA MET A 424 -32.01 8.52 11.94
C MET A 424 -32.38 7.62 10.77
N ASP A 425 -33.61 7.09 10.73
CA ASP A 425 -34.09 6.20 9.66
C ASP A 425 -33.97 6.84 8.26
N GLY A 426 -34.14 8.16 8.16
CA GLY A 426 -33.97 8.90 6.89
C GLY A 426 -32.54 8.91 6.32
N PHE A 427 -31.53 8.61 7.13
CA PHE A 427 -30.12 8.52 6.69
C PHE A 427 -29.68 7.08 6.39
N ARG A 428 -30.55 6.07 6.58
CA ARG A 428 -30.23 4.66 6.38
C ARG A 428 -30.30 4.27 4.90
N PHE A 429 -29.34 4.76 4.13
CA PHE A 429 -29.27 4.54 2.68
C PHE A 429 -29.26 3.05 2.29
N TRP A 430 -28.76 2.16 3.16
CA TRP A 430 -28.71 0.71 2.91
C TRP A 430 -30.07 0.01 2.95
N LYS A 431 -31.12 0.67 3.47
CA LYS A 431 -32.49 0.14 3.51
C LYS A 431 -33.33 0.51 2.28
N GLN A 432 -32.74 1.21 1.31
CA GLN A 432 -33.42 1.63 0.09
C GLN A 432 -32.57 1.42 -1.16
N GLY A 433 -33.20 1.51 -2.33
CA GLY A 433 -32.54 1.51 -3.63
C GLY A 433 -31.66 0.27 -3.89
N TYR A 434 -30.45 0.53 -4.41
CA TYR A 434 -29.50 -0.51 -4.79
C TYR A 434 -29.17 -1.48 -3.64
N TRP A 435 -28.81 -0.94 -2.47
CA TRP A 435 -28.34 -1.75 -1.35
C TRP A 435 -29.42 -2.68 -0.79
N ALA A 436 -30.67 -2.22 -0.67
CA ALA A 436 -31.76 -3.07 -0.20
C ALA A 436 -32.00 -4.26 -1.13
N ASN A 437 -31.99 -4.00 -2.44
CA ASN A 437 -32.16 -5.04 -3.47
C ASN A 437 -30.99 -6.02 -3.47
N HIS A 438 -29.75 -5.51 -3.41
CA HIS A 438 -28.53 -6.32 -3.44
C HIS A 438 -28.38 -7.18 -2.19
N LEU A 439 -28.65 -6.64 -1.00
CA LEU A 439 -28.48 -7.35 0.27
C LEU A 439 -29.53 -8.46 0.47
N ALA A 440 -30.69 -8.37 -0.20
CA ALA A 440 -31.74 -9.40 -0.17
C ALA A 440 -32.12 -9.86 1.26
N GLY A 441 -32.30 -8.88 2.16
CA GLY A 441 -32.65 -9.12 3.57
C GLY A 441 -31.46 -9.37 4.50
N ARG A 442 -30.22 -9.41 3.98
CA ARG A 442 -29.01 -9.48 4.81
C ARG A 442 -28.69 -8.11 5.43
N PRO A 443 -28.06 -8.07 6.62
CA PRO A 443 -27.65 -6.82 7.22
C PRO A 443 -26.50 -6.17 6.44
N TYR A 444 -26.46 -4.83 6.49
CA TYR A 444 -25.33 -4.04 6.02
C TYR A 444 -24.36 -3.82 7.19
N HIS A 445 -23.08 -4.10 6.97
CA HIS A 445 -22.04 -4.18 8.01
C HIS A 445 -21.09 -2.98 8.01
N ILE A 446 -20.49 -2.68 9.17
CA ILE A 446 -19.59 -1.53 9.40
C ILE A 446 -18.13 -1.98 9.47
N SER A 447 -17.20 -1.25 8.84
CA SER A 447 -15.76 -1.58 8.77
C SER A 447 -14.90 -1.05 9.93
N ALA A 448 -15.53 -0.59 11.02
CA ALA A 448 -14.84 -0.04 12.20
C ALA A 448 -14.27 -1.15 13.10
N LEU A 449 -14.96 -2.29 13.21
CA LEU A 449 -14.53 -3.46 13.97
C LEU A 449 -14.87 -4.73 13.18
N TYR A 450 -13.88 -5.56 12.92
CA TYR A 450 -14.09 -6.86 12.28
C TYR A 450 -13.00 -7.86 12.64
N VAL A 451 -13.35 -9.15 12.58
CA VAL A 451 -12.46 -10.28 12.84
C VAL A 451 -12.21 -11.02 11.54
N VAL A 452 -10.97 -11.43 11.27
CA VAL A 452 -10.61 -12.18 10.07
C VAL A 452 -9.88 -13.45 10.49
N ASP A 453 -10.45 -14.61 10.13
CA ASP A 453 -9.73 -15.88 10.16
C ASP A 453 -8.86 -15.96 8.91
N LEU A 454 -7.59 -15.54 9.04
CA LEU A 454 -6.63 -15.50 7.94
C LEU A 454 -6.40 -16.87 7.32
N THR A 455 -6.48 -17.94 8.11
CA THR A 455 -6.33 -19.31 7.60
C THR A 455 -7.48 -19.66 6.64
N ARG A 456 -8.71 -19.36 7.05
CA ARG A 456 -9.91 -19.56 6.23
C ARG A 456 -9.95 -18.58 5.05
N PHE A 457 -9.58 -17.32 5.26
CA PHE A 457 -9.53 -16.27 4.26
C PHE A 457 -8.59 -16.63 3.11
N ARG A 458 -7.36 -17.07 3.42
CA ARG A 458 -6.39 -17.57 2.44
C ARG A 458 -6.89 -18.85 1.76
N ARG A 459 -7.48 -19.79 2.51
CA ARG A 459 -8.01 -21.06 1.96
C ARG A 459 -9.15 -20.85 0.97
N LEU A 460 -10.05 -19.90 1.22
CA LEU A 460 -11.13 -19.54 0.30
C LEU A 460 -10.66 -18.63 -0.85
N ALA A 461 -9.42 -18.12 -0.75
CA ALA A 461 -8.90 -17.00 -1.55
C ALA A 461 -9.89 -15.84 -1.63
N ALA A 462 -10.39 -15.43 -0.45
CA ALA A 462 -11.27 -14.28 -0.35
C ALA A 462 -10.56 -13.01 -0.85
N GLY A 463 -9.25 -12.85 -0.56
CA GLY A 463 -8.45 -11.72 -1.04
C GLY A 463 -8.44 -11.56 -2.56
N ASP A 464 -8.20 -12.65 -3.31
CA ASP A 464 -8.23 -12.59 -4.79
C ASP A 464 -9.61 -12.22 -5.33
N ARG A 465 -10.69 -12.73 -4.72
CA ARG A 465 -12.06 -12.40 -5.11
C ARG A 465 -12.37 -10.92 -4.86
N LEU A 466 -11.96 -10.40 -3.69
CA LEU A 466 -12.14 -9.00 -3.31
C LEU A 466 -11.36 -8.09 -4.26
N ARG A 467 -10.10 -8.41 -4.58
CA ARG A 467 -9.28 -7.64 -5.54
C ARG A 467 -9.85 -7.68 -6.95
N GLY A 468 -10.34 -8.83 -7.40
CA GLY A 468 -10.99 -8.97 -8.71
C GLY A 468 -12.26 -8.11 -8.83
N GLN A 469 -13.13 -8.17 -7.82
CA GLN A 469 -14.35 -7.35 -7.79
C GLN A 469 -14.01 -5.85 -7.70
N TYR A 470 -13.07 -5.50 -6.83
CA TYR A 470 -12.57 -4.14 -6.70
C TYR A 470 -12.06 -3.59 -8.03
N HIS A 471 -11.21 -4.34 -8.75
CA HIS A 471 -10.64 -3.90 -10.02
C HIS A 471 -11.71 -3.62 -11.08
N GLY A 472 -12.80 -4.38 -11.09
CA GLY A 472 -13.94 -4.15 -11.98
C GLY A 472 -14.76 -2.91 -11.59
N LEU A 473 -15.05 -2.73 -10.30
CA LEU A 473 -15.86 -1.61 -9.81
C LEU A 473 -15.10 -0.29 -9.85
N SER A 474 -13.82 -0.28 -9.48
CA SER A 474 -13.01 0.93 -9.28
C SER A 474 -12.74 1.75 -10.55
N GLN A 475 -13.12 1.22 -11.72
CA GLN A 475 -13.07 1.96 -12.98
C GLN A 475 -14.06 3.13 -13.00
N ASP A 476 -15.18 3.03 -12.27
CA ASP A 476 -16.07 4.15 -12.00
C ASP A 476 -15.62 4.86 -10.71
N PRO A 477 -15.20 6.14 -10.76
CA PRO A 477 -14.80 6.91 -9.59
C PRO A 477 -15.90 7.05 -8.53
N ASN A 478 -17.17 6.97 -8.94
CA ASN A 478 -18.31 7.10 -8.03
C ASN A 478 -18.69 5.78 -7.34
N SER A 479 -18.08 4.68 -7.75
CA SER A 479 -18.27 3.38 -7.11
C SER A 479 -17.56 3.32 -5.74
N LEU A 480 -18.04 2.44 -4.87
CA LEU A 480 -17.42 2.14 -3.58
C LEU A 480 -17.14 3.44 -2.80
N SER A 481 -18.22 4.12 -2.38
CA SER A 481 -18.14 5.40 -1.68
C SER A 481 -17.26 5.26 -0.43
N ASN A 482 -17.46 4.18 0.34
CA ASN A 482 -16.57 3.77 1.41
C ASN A 482 -15.99 2.39 1.07
N LEU A 483 -14.83 2.37 0.41
CA LEU A 483 -14.22 1.14 -0.14
C LEU A 483 -14.13 -0.01 0.86
N ASP A 484 -13.68 0.26 2.09
CA ASP A 484 -13.48 -0.74 3.15
C ASP A 484 -14.79 -1.35 3.67
N GLN A 485 -15.91 -0.64 3.54
CA GLN A 485 -17.24 -1.07 3.98
C GLN A 485 -18.09 -1.63 2.83
N ASP A 486 -18.10 -0.96 1.69
CA ASP A 486 -18.93 -1.30 0.54
C ASP A 486 -18.46 -2.59 -0.13
N LEU A 487 -17.15 -2.83 -0.22
CA LEU A 487 -16.62 -4.00 -0.92
C LEU A 487 -17.01 -5.33 -0.23
N PRO A 488 -16.86 -5.51 1.11
CA PRO A 488 -17.38 -6.70 1.78
C PRO A 488 -18.89 -6.87 1.64
N ASN A 489 -19.66 -5.78 1.81
CA ASN A 489 -21.13 -5.84 1.69
C ASN A 489 -21.58 -6.15 0.26
N ASN A 490 -20.87 -5.67 -0.77
CA ASN A 490 -21.11 -6.03 -2.16
C ASN A 490 -20.81 -7.52 -2.42
N MET A 491 -19.76 -8.04 -1.81
CA MET A 491 -19.32 -9.44 -1.96
C MET A 491 -20.02 -10.44 -1.03
N ILE A 492 -21.03 -10.02 -0.26
CA ILE A 492 -21.70 -10.81 0.79
C ILE A 492 -22.23 -12.18 0.32
N HIS A 493 -22.60 -12.32 -0.96
CA HIS A 493 -23.10 -13.57 -1.54
C HIS A 493 -21.99 -14.53 -1.98
N GLN A 494 -20.80 -14.01 -2.29
CA GLN A 494 -19.65 -14.80 -2.76
C GLN A 494 -18.64 -15.09 -1.65
N VAL A 495 -18.50 -14.16 -0.70
CA VAL A 495 -17.63 -14.23 0.47
C VAL A 495 -18.52 -14.02 1.70
N PRO A 496 -18.83 -15.10 2.45
CA PRO A 496 -19.79 -15.02 3.54
C PRO A 496 -19.27 -14.13 4.68
N ILE A 497 -20.18 -13.43 5.34
CA ILE A 497 -19.90 -12.57 6.49
C ILE A 497 -20.62 -13.14 7.70
N LYS A 498 -19.89 -13.35 8.80
CA LYS A 498 -20.51 -13.61 10.10
C LYS A 498 -20.94 -12.28 10.72
N SER A 499 -22.23 -12.08 10.95
CA SER A 499 -22.70 -10.91 11.70
C SER A 499 -22.35 -11.07 13.17
N LEU A 500 -21.56 -10.15 13.70
CA LEU A 500 -21.17 -10.09 15.10
C LEU A 500 -22.32 -9.54 15.96
N PRO A 501 -22.41 -9.89 17.25
CA PRO A 501 -23.40 -9.33 18.16
C PRO A 501 -23.35 -7.79 18.23
N GLN A 502 -24.50 -7.13 18.30
CA GLN A 502 -24.59 -5.66 18.27
C GLN A 502 -23.84 -4.97 19.42
N GLU A 503 -23.70 -5.63 20.57
CA GLU A 503 -22.93 -5.14 21.72
C GLU A 503 -21.47 -4.84 21.38
N TRP A 504 -20.91 -5.46 20.33
CA TRP A 504 -19.54 -5.22 19.88
C TRP A 504 -19.33 -3.89 19.20
N LEU A 505 -20.38 -3.16 18.80
CA LEU A 505 -20.21 -1.83 18.22
C LEU A 505 -21.37 -0.93 18.60
N TRP A 506 -21.06 0.11 19.36
CA TRP A 506 -21.97 1.19 19.67
C TRP A 506 -21.48 2.50 19.05
N CYS A 507 -22.39 3.27 18.47
CA CYS A 507 -22.13 4.60 17.94
C CYS A 507 -23.31 5.50 18.31
N GLU A 508 -23.04 6.68 18.85
CA GLU A 508 -24.06 7.62 19.33
C GLU A 508 -25.06 7.97 18.24
N THR A 509 -24.60 8.09 17.00
CA THR A 509 -25.45 8.49 15.89
C THR A 509 -26.51 7.45 15.55
N TRP A 510 -26.28 6.16 15.76
CA TRP A 510 -27.18 5.09 15.29
C TRP A 510 -27.76 4.21 16.40
N CYS A 511 -27.05 4.09 17.51
CA CYS A 511 -27.49 3.31 18.66
C CYS A 511 -28.29 4.14 19.67
N SER A 512 -29.11 3.47 20.46
CA SER A 512 -29.85 4.11 21.55
C SER A 512 -28.94 4.27 22.77
N ASP A 513 -29.27 5.22 23.64
CA ASP A 513 -28.46 5.54 24.80
C ASP A 513 -28.46 4.38 25.82
N GLU A 514 -29.55 3.59 25.90
CA GLU A 514 -29.59 2.38 26.73
C GLU A 514 -28.60 1.30 26.25
N GLY A 515 -28.28 1.31 24.94
CA GLY A 515 -27.30 0.41 24.35
C GLY A 515 -25.87 0.68 24.84
N LEU A 516 -25.56 1.91 25.26
CA LEU A 516 -24.22 2.31 25.69
C LEU A 516 -23.76 1.54 26.93
N ALA A 517 -24.69 1.22 27.83
CA ALA A 517 -24.40 0.47 29.06
C ALA A 517 -23.96 -0.98 28.80
N LYS A 518 -24.31 -1.54 27.64
CA LYS A 518 -23.93 -2.90 27.21
C LYS A 518 -22.84 -2.91 26.13
N ALA A 519 -22.37 -1.73 25.73
CA ALA A 519 -21.40 -1.60 24.65
C ALA A 519 -20.03 -2.14 25.07
N LYS A 520 -19.53 -3.11 24.30
CA LYS A 520 -18.19 -3.68 24.41
C LYS A 520 -17.15 -2.81 23.72
N THR A 521 -17.50 -2.20 22.58
CA THR A 521 -16.70 -1.13 21.98
C THR A 521 -17.58 0.04 21.54
N ILE A 522 -16.97 1.23 21.52
CA ILE A 522 -17.61 2.49 21.14
C ILE A 522 -16.83 3.07 19.98
N ASP A 523 -17.51 3.29 18.86
CA ASP A 523 -17.00 4.01 17.70
C ASP A 523 -17.44 5.47 17.72
N LEU A 524 -16.48 6.38 17.58
CA LEU A 524 -16.69 7.83 17.53
C LEU A 524 -17.12 8.26 16.11
N CYS A 525 -18.23 7.70 15.68
CA CYS A 525 -18.83 7.88 14.37
C CYS A 525 -19.17 9.36 14.08
N ASN A 526 -19.04 9.75 12.82
CA ASN A 526 -19.41 11.10 12.39
C ASN A 526 -20.95 11.28 12.43
N ASN A 527 -21.40 12.42 12.94
CA ASN A 527 -22.82 12.75 12.98
C ASN A 527 -23.22 13.54 11.71
N PRO A 528 -24.24 13.12 10.95
CA PRO A 528 -24.69 13.85 9.76
C PRO A 528 -25.49 15.13 10.10
N ARG A 529 -25.97 15.29 11.33
CA ARG A 529 -26.72 16.47 11.79
C ARG A 529 -25.85 17.52 12.48
N THR A 530 -24.77 17.10 13.15
CA THR A 530 -23.89 17.98 13.92
C THR A 530 -22.44 17.84 13.48
N LYS A 531 -21.66 18.92 13.57
CA LYS A 531 -20.22 18.92 13.24
C LYS A 531 -19.36 19.05 14.50
N GLU A 532 -19.64 18.23 15.51
CA GLU A 532 -18.84 18.20 16.73
C GLU A 532 -17.45 17.57 16.44
N PRO A 533 -16.33 18.19 16.89
CA PRO A 533 -15.01 17.59 16.77
C PRO A 533 -14.88 16.28 17.55
N LYS A 534 -14.15 15.30 17.00
CA LYS A 534 -13.98 13.96 17.60
C LYS A 534 -13.46 13.97 19.04
N LEU A 535 -12.52 14.87 19.38
CA LEU A 535 -11.99 14.97 20.75
C LEU A 535 -13.07 15.39 21.76
N THR A 536 -13.91 16.35 21.40
CA THR A 536 -15.02 16.81 22.24
C THR A 536 -16.04 15.69 22.42
N ALA A 537 -16.37 14.99 21.34
CA ALA A 537 -17.26 13.83 21.39
C ALA A 537 -16.69 12.71 22.27
N ALA A 538 -15.39 12.40 22.16
CA ALA A 538 -14.73 11.37 22.97
C ALA A 538 -14.86 11.65 24.48
N MET A 539 -14.53 12.86 24.91
CA MET A 539 -14.60 13.27 26.32
C MET A 539 -16.03 13.27 26.87
N ARG A 540 -17.02 13.53 26.01
CA ARG A 540 -18.44 13.57 26.38
C ARG A 540 -19.08 12.19 26.44
N ILE A 541 -18.81 11.34 25.44
CA ILE A 541 -19.41 10.00 25.28
C ILE A 541 -18.77 8.99 26.24
N ALA A 542 -17.45 9.07 26.41
CA ALA A 542 -16.68 8.16 27.25
C ALA A 542 -15.82 8.97 28.23
N PRO A 543 -16.35 9.33 29.42
CA PRO A 543 -15.63 10.12 30.41
C PRO A 543 -14.27 9.52 30.80
N GLU A 544 -14.13 8.19 30.76
CA GLU A 544 -12.88 7.48 31.03
C GLU A 544 -11.75 7.80 30.03
N TRP A 545 -12.09 8.31 28.84
CA TRP A 545 -11.13 8.72 27.82
C TRP A 545 -10.13 9.75 28.34
N VAL A 546 -10.58 10.67 29.22
CA VAL A 546 -9.75 11.72 29.81
C VAL A 546 -8.64 11.15 30.68
N ASP A 547 -8.90 10.04 31.37
CA ASP A 547 -7.92 9.41 32.25
C ASP A 547 -6.85 8.67 31.45
N TYR A 548 -7.24 7.95 30.39
CA TYR A 548 -6.30 7.33 29.44
C TYR A 548 -5.41 8.36 28.73
N ASP A 549 -6.00 9.46 28.25
CA ASP A 549 -5.26 10.56 27.62
C ASP A 549 -4.25 11.19 28.60
N ARG A 550 -4.65 11.38 29.86
CA ARG A 550 -3.77 11.91 30.91
C ARG A 550 -2.60 10.97 31.21
N GLU A 551 -2.85 9.66 31.22
CA GLU A 551 -1.81 8.64 31.45
C GLU A 551 -0.77 8.63 30.33
N ILE A 552 -1.21 8.59 29.07
CA ILE A 552 -0.33 8.64 27.89
C ILE A 552 0.47 9.95 27.89
N LYS A 553 -0.14 11.09 28.23
CA LYS A 553 0.56 12.37 28.36
C LYS A 553 1.62 12.36 29.47
N LYS A 554 1.38 11.67 30.59
CA LYS A 554 2.40 11.53 31.64
C LYS A 554 3.58 10.70 31.15
N LEU A 555 3.32 9.58 30.44
CA LEU A 555 4.37 8.77 29.84
C LEU A 555 5.16 9.57 28.80
N TRP A 556 4.46 10.28 27.91
CA TRP A 556 5.07 11.16 26.92
C TRP A 556 6.03 12.17 27.56
N LYS A 557 5.57 12.89 28.58
CA LYS A 557 6.41 13.84 29.33
C LYS A 557 7.61 13.15 29.94
N ARG A 558 7.46 11.96 30.53
CA ARG A 558 8.58 11.20 31.12
C ARG A 558 9.66 10.88 30.09
N VAL A 559 9.26 10.36 28.92
CA VAL A 559 10.18 10.00 27.84
C VAL A 559 10.90 11.24 27.32
N TYR A 560 10.17 12.26 26.87
CA TYR A 560 10.79 13.39 26.19
C TYR A 560 11.48 14.40 27.14
N LEU A 561 11.04 14.56 28.40
CA LEU A 561 11.77 15.38 29.39
C LEU A 561 13.06 14.69 29.89
N SER A 562 13.09 13.36 29.97
CA SER A 562 14.32 12.64 30.34
C SER A 562 15.37 12.70 29.23
N THR A 563 14.93 12.77 27.98
CA THR A 563 15.82 12.86 26.80
C THR A 563 16.49 14.25 26.73
N GLU A 564 15.77 15.34 27.05
CA GLU A 564 16.35 16.69 27.13
C GLU A 564 17.47 16.82 28.19
N SER A 565 17.47 15.98 29.23
CA SER A 565 18.54 15.99 30.25
C SER A 565 19.82 15.24 29.84
N SER A 566 19.77 14.48 28.74
CA SER A 566 20.88 13.65 28.24
C SER A 566 21.40 14.08 26.87
N SER A 567 20.65 14.88 26.10
CA SER A 567 21.11 15.51 24.85
C SER A 567 21.19 17.03 25.00
N ASN A 568 22.40 17.58 24.97
CA ASN A 568 22.70 19.01 25.01
C ASN A 568 22.41 19.69 23.65
N ASP A 569 21.31 19.33 22.99
CA ASP A 569 20.91 19.88 21.70
C ASP A 569 19.52 20.52 21.82
N ASN A 570 19.51 21.85 21.75
CA ASN A 570 18.33 22.69 21.94
C ASN A 570 17.34 22.50 20.78
N THR A 571 16.37 21.60 20.97
CA THR A 571 15.22 21.51 20.05
C THR A 571 13.88 21.43 20.78
N VAL A 572 13.32 22.62 21.00
CA VAL A 572 11.91 23.01 20.87
C VAL A 572 10.85 22.21 21.65
N LYS A 573 10.29 22.93 22.64
CA LYS A 573 8.99 22.73 23.29
C LYS A 573 7.92 22.18 22.33
N THR A 574 7.53 20.93 22.53
CA THR A 574 6.32 20.35 21.92
C THR A 574 5.13 20.63 22.83
N GLU A 575 4.21 21.51 22.42
CA GLU A 575 2.85 21.52 22.96
C GLU A 575 1.95 20.68 22.04
N LEU A 576 1.45 19.56 22.56
CA LEU A 576 0.39 18.71 21.99
C LEU A 576 -0.59 18.27 23.09
#